data_AF-A0A0N4W8H5-F1
#
_entry.id   AF-A0A0N4W8H5-F1
#
_cell.length_a   1.000
_cell.length_b   1.000
_cell.length_c   1.000
_cell.angle_alpha   90.00
_cell.angle_beta   90.00
_cell.angle_gamma   90.00
#
_symmetry.space_group_name_H-M   'P 1'
#
loop_
_entity.id
_entity.type
_entity.pdbx_description
1 polymer ?
#
loop_
_entity_poly.entity_id
_entity_poly.type
_entity_poly.pdbx_seq_one_letter_code
_entity_poly.pdbx_strand_id
1 'polypeptide(L)'
;MPSQKTHVLTIFYADDIGLIAESREELQDKLQRWQKVLAENGLLNVEKTELLSSGECTETIVGRAEEAIEKVQVFRYLGSVLVDDGSMDQTVKAQINAA
;
A
#
# COMPACT_ATOMS: atom_id res chain seq x y z
N MET A 1 11.82 27.26 8.27
CA MET A 1 12.07 25.81 8.37
C MET A 1 11.88 25.22 6.99
N PRO A 2 12.89 24.62 6.34
CA PRO A 2 12.64 23.96 5.07
C PRO A 2 11.74 22.76 5.33
N SER A 3 10.54 22.76 4.73
CA SER A 3 9.70 21.56 4.65
C SER A 3 10.51 20.48 3.94
N GLN A 4 10.92 19.45 4.67
CA GLN A 4 11.44 18.23 4.08
C GLN A 4 10.35 17.70 3.15
N LYS A 5 10.63 17.65 1.84
CA LYS A 5 9.69 17.13 0.86
C LYS A 5 9.79 15.61 0.95
N THR A 6 8.94 15.01 1.77
CA THR A 6 8.92 13.56 1.97
C THR A 6 8.49 12.89 0.65
N HIS A 7 9.23 11.85 0.27
CA HIS A 7 9.11 11.23 -1.05
C HIS A 7 8.07 10.12 -1.02
N VAL A 8 6.88 10.38 -1.58
CA VAL A 8 5.91 9.32 -1.85
C VAL A 8 6.24 8.66 -3.19
N LEU A 9 6.56 7.37 -3.14
CA LEU A 9 6.73 6.53 -4.33
C LEU A 9 5.37 6.01 -4.79
N THR A 10 5.14 6.07 -6.10
CA THR A 10 3.93 5.52 -6.72
C THR A 10 4.35 4.57 -7.83
N ILE A 11 3.86 3.33 -7.76
CA ILE A 11 4.17 2.26 -8.69
C ILE A 11 2.90 1.90 -9.45
N PHE A 12 2.99 1.76 -10.77
CA PHE A 12 1.91 1.29 -11.64
C PHE A 12 2.35 0.04 -12.35
N TYR A 13 1.54 -1.02 -12.26
CA TYR A 13 1.74 -2.20 -13.08
C TYR A 13 0.40 -2.84 -13.41
N ALA A 14 0.16 -3.09 -14.70
CA ALA A 14 -1.13 -3.60 -15.19
C ALA A 14 -2.29 -2.78 -14.59
N ASP A 15 -3.20 -3.45 -13.88
CA ASP A 15 -4.37 -2.86 -13.24
C ASP A 15 -4.13 -2.45 -11.77
N ASP A 16 -2.90 -2.62 -11.27
CA ASP A 16 -2.54 -2.38 -9.87
C ASP A 16 -1.77 -1.06 -9.66
N ILE A 17 -2.10 -0.37 -8.57
CA ILE A 17 -1.45 0.86 -8.12
C ILE A 17 -0.89 0.65 -6.73
N GLY A 18 0.44 0.78 -6.60
CA GLY A 18 1.14 0.76 -5.32
C GLY A 18 1.46 2.17 -4.83
N LEU A 19 1.07 2.48 -3.60
CA LEU A 19 1.42 3.73 -2.91
C LEU A 19 2.32 3.42 -1.73
N ILE A 20 3.50 4.05 -1.69
CA ILE A 20 4.49 3.86 -0.63
C ILE A 20 4.91 5.25 -0.15
N ALA A 21 4.72 5.51 1.14
CA ALA A 21 5.09 6.77 1.77
C ALA A 21 5.77 6.50 3.12
N GLU A 22 6.60 7.45 3.56
CA GLU A 22 7.25 7.40 4.87
C GLU A 22 6.32 7.83 6.01
N SER A 23 5.25 8.56 5.70
CA SER A 23 4.25 9.04 6.66
C SER A 23 2.84 8.62 6.28
N ARG A 24 2.01 8.42 7.31
CA ARG A 24 0.59 8.04 7.15
C ARG A 24 -0.21 9.17 6.51
N GLU A 25 0.03 10.41 6.91
CA GLU A 25 -0.70 11.58 6.42
C GLU A 25 -0.53 11.73 4.91
N GLU A 26 0.69 11.51 4.41
CA GLU A 26 0.97 11.55 2.97
C GLU A 26 0.38 10.37 2.23
N LEU A 27 0.45 9.17 2.83
CA LEU A 27 -0.19 8.00 2.26
C LEU A 27 -1.71 8.20 2.15
N GLN A 28 -2.34 8.74 3.18
CA GLN A 28 -3.76 9.05 3.26
C GLN A 28 -4.17 10.12 2.23
N ASP A 29 -3.43 11.23 2.12
CA ASP A 29 -3.69 12.29 1.13
C ASP A 29 -3.56 11.77 -0.30
N LYS A 30 -2.50 10.98 -0.58
CA LYS A 30 -2.31 10.36 -1.91
C LYS A 30 -3.39 9.33 -2.21
N LEU A 31 -3.72 8.47 -1.25
CA LEU A 31 -4.75 7.45 -1.39
C LEU A 31 -6.11 8.10 -1.69
N GLN A 32 -6.49 9.17 -0.97
CA GLN A 32 -7.74 9.88 -1.24
C GLN A 32 -7.76 10.50 -2.65
N ARG A 33 -6.64 11.06 -3.12
CA ARG A 33 -6.53 11.58 -4.49
C ARG A 33 -6.67 10.47 -5.53
N TRP A 34 -5.97 9.35 -5.35
CA TRP A 34 -6.07 8.20 -6.24
C TRP A 34 -7.47 7.60 -6.24
N GLN A 35 -8.08 7.41 -5.08
CA GLN A 35 -9.46 6.94 -4.96
C GLN A 35 -10.43 7.87 -5.69
N LYS A 36 -10.25 9.19 -5.58
CA LYS A 36 -11.06 10.16 -6.33
C LYS A 36 -10.91 9.98 -7.83
N VAL A 37 -9.69 9.98 -8.34
CA VAL A 37 -9.40 9.86 -9.78
C VAL A 37 -9.86 8.50 -10.33
N LEU A 38 -9.60 7.41 -9.61
CA LEU A 38 -9.99 6.07 -10.04
C LEU A 38 -11.51 5.88 -10.00
N ALA A 39 -12.20 6.43 -8.99
CA ALA A 39 -13.66 6.37 -8.92
C ALA A 39 -14.32 7.19 -10.03
N GLU A 40 -13.80 8.38 -10.36
CA GLU A 40 -14.28 9.21 -11.48
C GLU A 40 -14.14 8.49 -12.83
N ASN A 41 -13.14 7.62 -12.97
CA ASN A 41 -12.91 6.83 -14.16
C ASN A 41 -13.54 5.41 -14.12
N GLY A 42 -14.20 5.04 -13.01
CA GLY A 42 -14.79 3.70 -12.84
C GLY A 42 -13.76 2.56 -12.72
N LEU A 43 -12.50 2.89 -12.38
CA LEU A 43 -11.37 1.97 -12.29
C LEU A 43 -11.03 1.58 -10.84
N LEU A 44 -11.79 2.07 -9.85
CA LEU A 44 -11.54 1.76 -8.44
C LEU A 44 -12.30 0.50 -8.01
N ASN A 45 -11.57 -0.50 -7.51
CA ASN A 45 -12.15 -1.63 -6.79
C ASN A 45 -11.81 -1.53 -5.29
N VAL A 46 -12.77 -1.09 -4.48
CA VAL A 46 -12.59 -0.85 -3.04
C VAL A 46 -12.32 -2.17 -2.29
N GLU A 47 -12.98 -3.26 -2.67
CA GLU A 47 -12.81 -4.58 -2.04
C GLU A 47 -11.41 -5.19 -2.24
N LYS A 48 -10.68 -4.75 -3.27
CA LYS A 48 -9.33 -5.25 -3.58
C LYS A 48 -8.22 -4.35 -3.05
N THR A 49 -8.55 -3.26 -2.38
CA THR A 49 -7.54 -2.34 -1.86
C THR A 49 -7.05 -2.88 -0.51
N GLU A 50 -5.78 -3.25 -0.43
CA GLU A 50 -5.12 -3.72 0.79
C GLU A 50 -4.00 -2.74 1.21
N LEU A 51 -3.71 -2.67 2.51
CA LEU A 51 -2.65 -1.83 3.07
C LEU A 51 -1.60 -2.66 3.79
N LEU A 52 -0.33 -2.45 3.43
CA LEU A 52 0.82 -2.91 4.21
C LEU A 52 1.48 -1.71 4.89
N SER A 53 1.77 -1.80 6.19
CA SER A 53 2.51 -0.79 6.94
C SER A 53 3.55 -1.44 7.84
N SER A 54 4.81 -1.03 7.77
CA SER A 54 5.85 -1.53 8.68
C SER A 54 5.76 -0.83 10.04
N GLY A 55 5.58 -1.60 11.12
CA GLY A 55 5.57 -1.11 12.51
C GLY A 55 4.19 -1.02 13.20
N GLU A 56 4.19 -0.56 14.46
CA GLU A 56 2.98 -0.35 15.28
C GLU A 56 2.17 0.87 14.81
N CYS A 57 1.77 0.91 13.54
CA CYS A 57 0.66 1.76 13.10
C CYS A 57 -0.63 1.20 13.71
N THR A 58 -0.99 1.72 14.89
CA THR A 58 -2.28 1.51 15.57
C THR A 58 -3.42 2.30 14.93
N GLU A 59 -3.09 3.21 14.00
CA GLU A 59 -4.03 4.10 13.37
C GLU A 59 -4.51 3.58 12.01
N THR A 60 -5.82 3.46 11.86
CA THR A 60 -6.48 2.95 10.65
C THR A 60 -6.39 3.97 9.51
N ILE A 61 -6.02 3.52 8.31
CA ILE A 61 -6.20 4.31 7.07
C ILE A 61 -7.62 4.08 6.57
N VAL A 62 -8.34 5.17 6.36
CA VAL A 62 -9.76 5.14 6.01
C VAL A 62 -9.90 5.34 4.51
N GLY A 63 -10.60 4.43 3.84
CA GLY A 63 -10.94 4.55 2.43
C GLY A 63 -12.11 5.51 2.17
N ARG A 64 -12.52 5.62 0.90
CA ARG A 64 -13.59 6.53 0.46
C ARG A 64 -14.95 6.29 1.14
N ALA A 65 -15.26 5.07 1.55
CA ALA A 65 -16.55 4.68 2.12
C ALA A 65 -16.59 4.73 3.66
N GLU A 66 -15.63 5.39 4.31
CA GLU A 66 -15.33 5.22 5.74
C GLU A 66 -14.96 3.78 6.14
N GLU A 67 -14.79 2.92 5.14
CA GLU A 67 -14.33 1.55 5.32
C GLU A 67 -12.84 1.57 5.65
N ALA A 68 -12.51 0.89 6.74
CA ALA A 68 -11.13 0.63 7.12
C ALA A 68 -10.51 -0.25 6.03
N ILE A 69 -9.42 0.22 5.41
CA ILE A 69 -8.66 -0.62 4.49
C ILE A 69 -8.04 -1.75 5.30
N GLU A 70 -8.18 -2.98 4.81
CA GLU A 70 -7.61 -4.14 5.49
C GLU A 70 -6.09 -3.99 5.59
N LYS A 71 -5.60 -4.01 6.83
CA LYS A 71 -4.16 -4.02 7.10
C LYS A 71 -3.68 -5.46 7.06
N VAL A 72 -2.87 -5.77 6.06
CA VAL A 72 -2.23 -7.08 5.90
C VAL A 72 -0.81 -7.05 6.46
N GLN A 73 -0.35 -8.16 7.03
CA GLN A 73 1.05 -8.33 7.48
C GLN A 73 1.96 -8.80 6.34
N VAL A 74 1.37 -9.44 5.34
CA VAL A 74 2.08 -10.00 4.18
C VAL A 74 1.37 -9.51 2.93
N PHE A 75 2.09 -8.79 2.07
CA PHE A 75 1.57 -8.29 0.80
C PHE A 75 2.30 -8.98 -0.34
N ARG A 76 1.55 -9.58 -1.26
CA ARG A 76 2.13 -10.24 -2.45
C ARG A 76 1.94 -9.34 -3.66
N TYR A 77 3.05 -8.91 -4.26
CA TYR A 77 3.05 -8.08 -5.45
C TYR A 77 3.98 -8.65 -6.51
N LEU A 78 3.45 -8.99 -7.69
CA LEU A 78 4.23 -9.48 -8.84
C LEU A 78 5.17 -10.67 -8.51
N GLY A 79 4.68 -11.61 -7.69
CA GLY A 79 5.46 -12.77 -7.24
C GLY A 79 6.45 -12.47 -6.11
N SER A 80 6.65 -11.20 -5.75
CA SER A 80 7.39 -10.79 -4.56
C SER A 80 6.49 -10.78 -3.34
N VAL A 81 7.05 -11.15 -2.19
CA VAL A 81 6.37 -11.12 -0.89
C VAL A 81 7.02 -10.02 -0.06
N LEU A 82 6.22 -9.05 0.36
CA LEU A 82 6.60 -7.97 1.26
C LEU A 82 6.02 -8.30 2.64
N VAL A 83 6.85 -8.23 3.68
CA VAL A 83 6.46 -8.46 5.07
C VAL A 83 6.58 -7.14 5.82
N ASP A 84 5.67 -6.90 6.76
CA ASP A 84 5.63 -5.67 7.56
C ASP A 84 6.89 -5.43 8.40
N ASP A 85 7.60 -6.48 8.83
CA ASP A 85 8.87 -6.40 9.54
C ASP A 85 10.07 -6.04 8.64
N GLY A 86 9.85 -5.91 7.33
CA GLY A 86 10.90 -5.65 6.33
C GLY A 86 11.83 -6.83 6.09
N SER A 87 11.53 -8.01 6.64
CA SER A 87 12.35 -9.21 6.49
C SER A 87 12.19 -9.82 5.09
N MET A 88 13.33 -10.05 4.44
CA MET A 88 13.39 -10.79 3.18
C MET A 88 13.36 -12.32 3.38
N ASP A 89 13.39 -12.82 4.61
CA ASP A 89 13.51 -14.25 4.90
C ASP A 89 12.29 -15.03 4.36
N GLN A 90 11.10 -14.45 4.45
CA GLN A 90 9.88 -15.01 3.86
C GLN A 90 9.88 -14.93 2.33
N THR A 91 10.40 -13.85 1.76
CA THR A 91 10.55 -13.69 0.30
C THR A 91 11.46 -14.76 -0.28
N VAL A 92 12.60 -15.02 0.37
CA VAL A 92 13.56 -16.06 -0.03
C VAL A 92 12.96 -17.45 0.10
N LYS A 93 12.29 -17.76 1.23
CA LYS A 93 11.58 -19.05 1.40
C LYS A 93 10.48 -19.25 0.37
N ALA A 94 9.71 -18.20 0.06
CA ALA A 94 8.66 -18.27 -0.96
C ALA A 94 9.23 -18.54 -2.35
N GLN A 95 10.40 -17.97 -2.70
CA GLN A 95 11.08 -18.25 -3.96
C GLN A 95 11.66 -19.67 -4.02
N ILE A 96 12.25 -20.16 -2.92
CA ILE A 96 12.83 -21.52 -2.87
C ILE A 96 11.72 -22.58 -2.97
N ASN A 97 10.58 -22.38 -2.30
CA ASN A 97 9.46 -23.33 -2.32
C ASN A 97 8.61 -23.26 -3.60
N ALA A 98 8.79 -22.22 -4.44
CA ALA A 98 8.10 -22.09 -5.72
C ALA A 98 8.87 -22.75 -6.88
N ALA A 99 10.08 -23.28 -6.62
CA ALA A 99 10.89 -24.07 -7.56
C ALA A 99 10.65 -25.57 -7.36
#